data_AF-A0AA38SYL2-F1
#
_entry.id   AF-A0AA38SYL2-F1
#
_cell.length_a   1.000
_cell.length_b   1.000
_cell.length_c   1.000
_cell.angle_alpha   90.00
_cell.angle_beta   90.00
_cell.angle_gamma   90.00
#
_symmetry.space_group_name_H-M   'P 1'
#
loop_
_entity.id
_entity.type
_entity.pdbx_description
1 polymer ?
#
loop_
_entity_poly.entity_id
_entity_poly.type
_entity_poly.pdbx_seq_one_letter_code
_entity_poly.pdbx_strand_id
1 'polypeptide(L)'
;MVAWATIAHPMHRPLDVLVGGIDTTFVTMVWAMLEIVRSPRVMQKLQTEIRRHVGRNPEIDASNISKMTYFKMVIKDSIRLHPSAPLLFPRNCSSHCQIGRAAPKNLGALGGKVKICPTVDFLS
;
A
#
# COMPACT_ATOMS: atom_id res chain seq x y z
N MET A 1 23.03 -4.17 -42.31
CA MET A 1 21.72 -3.50 -42.22
C MET A 1 20.69 -4.37 -41.48
N VAL A 2 20.94 -4.74 -40.22
CA VAL A 2 19.96 -5.38 -39.33
C VAL A 2 20.36 -5.05 -37.90
N ALA A 3 19.98 -3.86 -37.44
CA ALA A 3 20.21 -3.41 -36.07
C ALA A 3 19.15 -2.38 -35.61
N TRP A 4 17.94 -2.44 -36.17
CA TRP A 4 16.85 -1.53 -35.77
C TRP A 4 15.54 -2.25 -35.43
N ALA A 5 15.48 -3.59 -35.53
CA ALA A 5 14.25 -4.35 -35.29
C ALA A 5 14.03 -4.81 -33.83
N THR A 6 14.84 -4.35 -32.86
CA THR A 6 14.71 -4.74 -31.44
C THR A 6 14.27 -3.60 -30.52
N ILE A 7 13.64 -2.54 -31.05
CA ILE A 7 13.10 -1.43 -30.25
C ILE A 7 11.58 -1.37 -30.42
N ALA A 8 10.91 -2.50 -30.22
CA ALA A 8 9.49 -2.52 -29.86
C ALA A 8 9.41 -2.62 -28.33
N HIS A 9 9.75 -1.52 -27.65
CA HIS A 9 9.69 -1.42 -26.19
C HIS A 9 8.23 -1.48 -25.73
N PRO A 10 7.88 -2.31 -24.72
CA PRO A 10 6.56 -2.31 -24.11
C PRO A 10 6.41 -1.07 -23.23
N MET A 11 5.99 0.04 -23.84
CA MET A 11 5.65 1.30 -23.15
C MET A 11 4.54 1.14 -22.09
N HIS A 12 3.91 -0.03 -21.99
CA HIS A 12 2.87 -0.34 -21.01
C HIS A 12 3.41 -0.68 -19.61
N ARG A 13 4.57 -1.35 -19.49
CA ARG A 13 5.03 -1.88 -18.19
C ARG A 13 5.44 -0.85 -17.12
N PRO A 14 6.07 0.29 -17.43
CA PRO A 14 6.47 1.25 -16.39
C PRO A 14 5.29 2.07 -15.85
N LEU A 15 4.24 2.28 -16.65
CA LEU A 15 3.05 3.03 -16.24
C LEU A 15 2.23 2.29 -15.17
N ASP A 16 2.11 0.96 -15.30
CA ASP A 16 1.38 0.12 -14.34
C ASP A 16 1.98 0.23 -12.92
N VAL A 17 3.32 0.20 -12.82
CA VAL A 17 4.03 0.34 -11.54
C VAL A 17 3.91 1.74 -10.97
N LEU A 18 3.99 2.76 -11.85
CA LEU A 18 3.89 4.16 -11.45
C LEU A 18 2.51 4.49 -10.90
N VAL A 19 1.44 4.10 -11.61
CA VAL A 19 0.05 4.33 -11.20
C VAL A 19 -0.25 3.62 -9.88
N GLY A 20 0.11 2.33 -9.77
CA GLY A 20 -0.08 1.58 -8.53
C GLY A 20 0.69 2.16 -7.33
N GLY A 21 1.89 2.69 -7.57
CA GLY A 21 2.72 3.31 -6.54
C GLY A 21 2.23 4.69 -6.09
N ILE A 22 1.85 5.57 -7.03
CA ILE A 22 1.47 6.95 -6.70
C ILE A 22 0.17 7.00 -5.91
N ASP A 23 -0.89 6.31 -6.37
CA ASP A 23 -2.20 6.40 -5.72
C ASP A 23 -2.14 5.88 -4.28
N THR A 24 -1.44 4.76 -4.07
CA THR A 24 -1.31 4.16 -2.73
C THR A 24 -0.50 5.06 -1.80
N THR A 25 0.65 5.57 -2.25
CA THR A 25 1.51 6.47 -1.45
C THR A 25 0.81 7.78 -1.12
N PHE A 26 0.13 8.41 -2.08
CA PHE A 26 -0.63 9.64 -1.87
C PHE A 26 -1.69 9.46 -0.76
N VAL A 27 -2.49 8.41 -0.86
CA VAL A 27 -3.55 8.12 0.14
C VAL A 27 -2.93 7.86 1.52
N THR A 28 -1.83 7.10 1.61
CA THR A 28 -1.17 6.88 2.93
C THR A 28 -0.67 8.19 3.55
N MET A 29 -0.14 9.11 2.73
CA MET A 29 0.38 10.38 3.21
C MET A 29 -0.74 11.29 3.73
N VAL A 30 -1.86 11.37 3.00
CA VAL A 30 -3.04 12.15 3.43
C VAL A 30 -3.57 11.64 4.77
N TRP A 31 -3.75 10.32 4.92
CA TRP A 31 -4.23 9.74 6.17
C TRP A 31 -3.26 9.93 7.33
N ALA A 32 -1.96 9.76 7.09
CA ALA A 32 -0.94 9.99 8.11
C ALA A 32 -0.92 11.44 8.58
N MET A 33 -0.96 12.41 7.66
CA MET A 33 -0.99 13.83 8.02
C MET A 33 -2.28 14.19 8.78
N LEU A 34 -3.43 13.65 8.35
CA LEU A 34 -4.71 13.88 9.02
C LEU A 34 -4.67 13.39 10.47
N GLU A 35 -4.18 12.18 10.72
CA GLU A 35 -4.14 11.59 12.06
C GLU A 35 -3.15 12.34 12.97
N ILE A 36 -1.99 12.74 12.44
CA ILE A 36 -1.02 13.53 13.18
C ILE A 36 -1.58 14.91 13.56
N VAL A 37 -2.31 15.58 12.66
CA VAL A 37 -2.93 16.88 12.93
C VAL A 37 -4.09 16.75 13.93
N ARG A 38 -4.86 15.65 13.85
CA ARG A 38 -5.99 15.39 14.75
C ARG A 38 -5.55 15.09 16.19
N SER A 39 -4.33 14.56 16.38
CA SER A 39 -3.79 14.18 17.69
C SER A 39 -2.55 15.03 18.08
N PRO A 40 -2.73 16.13 18.84
CA PRO A 40 -1.61 17.01 19.22
C PRO A 40 -0.55 16.30 20.07
N ARG A 41 -0.94 15.24 20.81
CA ARG A 41 -0.02 14.41 21.60
C ARG A 41 0.93 13.62 20.69
N VAL A 42 0.42 13.08 19.58
CA VAL A 42 1.22 12.32 18.61
C VAL A 42 2.16 13.27 17.88
N MET A 43 1.68 14.45 17.47
CA MET A 43 2.48 15.50 16.83
C MET A 43 3.67 15.91 17.71
N GLN A 44 3.45 16.20 19.00
CA GLN A 44 4.54 16.62 19.89
C GLN A 44 5.61 15.53 20.07
N LYS A 45 5.19 14.27 20.25
CA LYS A 45 6.14 13.14 20.34
C LYS A 45 6.94 12.98 19.05
N LEU A 46 6.28 13.08 17.90
CA LEU A 46 6.93 12.94 16.60
C LEU A 46 7.93 14.07 16.35
N GLN A 47 7.55 15.32 16.58
CA GLN A 47 8.46 16.47 16.46
C GLN A 47 9.65 16.37 17.41
N THR A 48 9.44 15.85 18.63
CA THR A 48 10.51 15.62 19.59
C THR A 48 11.49 14.55 19.09
N GLU A 49 10.99 13.44 18.54
CA GLU A 49 11.83 12.40 17.94
C GLU A 49 12.61 12.94 16.74
N ILE A 50 11.96 13.66 15.82
CA ILE A 50 12.61 14.26 14.65
C ILE A 50 13.74 15.21 15.09
N ARG A 51 13.46 16.12 16.04
CA ARG A 51 14.46 17.06 16.55
C ARG A 51 15.65 16.36 17.22
N ARG A 52 15.43 15.22 17.87
CA ARG A 52 16.50 14.41 18.49
C ARG A 52 17.41 13.77 17.46
N HIS A 53 16.86 13.27 16.34
CA HIS A 53 17.65 12.53 15.34
C HIS A 53 18.24 13.41 14.23
N VAL A 54 17.55 14.48 13.82
CA VAL A 54 17.99 15.39 12.75
C VAL A 54 18.89 16.51 13.32
N GLY A 55 18.68 16.92 14.58
CA GLY A 55 19.45 17.97 15.22
C GLY A 55 19.33 19.31 14.47
N ARG A 56 20.49 19.92 14.16
CA ARG A 56 20.59 21.17 13.36
C ARG A 56 20.84 20.92 11.87
N ASN A 57 20.96 19.67 11.44
CA ASN A 57 21.29 19.40 10.04
C ASN A 57 20.04 19.64 9.18
N PRO A 58 20.11 20.46 8.12
CA PRO A 58 18.95 20.71 7.27
C PRO A 58 18.60 19.49 6.40
N GLU A 59 19.53 18.54 6.24
CA GLU A 59 19.38 17.40 5.35
C GLU A 59 18.97 16.12 6.10
N ILE A 60 17.86 15.53 5.66
CA ILE A 60 17.35 14.27 6.18
C ILE A 60 17.90 13.13 5.31
N ASP A 61 18.90 12.44 5.81
CA ASP A 61 19.43 11.25 5.16
C ASP A 61 18.59 9.99 5.48
N ALA A 62 18.63 8.98 4.59
CA ALA A 62 17.93 7.71 4.76
C ALA A 62 18.35 6.98 6.05
N SER A 63 19.61 7.14 6.46
CA SER A 63 20.12 6.61 7.73
C SER A 63 19.44 7.23 8.95
N ASN A 64 19.06 8.51 8.89
CA ASN A 64 18.34 9.21 9.97
C ASN A 64 16.88 8.76 10.05
N ILE A 65 16.22 8.59 8.89
CA ILE A 65 14.85 8.03 8.82
C ILE A 65 14.83 6.61 9.41
N SER A 66 15.90 5.84 9.22
CA SER A 66 15.96 4.49 9.78
C SER A 66 15.92 4.47 11.31
N LYS A 67 16.46 5.50 11.97
CA LYS A 67 16.53 5.64 13.44
C LYS A 67 15.21 6.14 14.06
N MET A 68 14.36 6.82 13.30
CA MET A 68 13.06 7.33 13.76
C MET A 68 12.03 6.21 13.90
N THR A 69 12.02 5.57 15.07
CA THR A 69 11.20 4.38 15.33
C THR A 69 9.73 4.74 15.51
N TYR A 70 9.45 5.83 16.22
CA TYR A 70 8.07 6.28 16.46
C TYR A 70 7.42 6.80 15.18
N PHE A 71 8.13 7.54 14.33
CA PHE A 71 7.63 7.91 13.00
C PHE A 71 7.23 6.70 12.16
N LYS A 72 8.06 5.66 12.12
CA LYS A 72 7.73 4.40 11.43
C LYS A 72 6.49 3.73 12.02
N MET A 73 6.33 3.76 13.34
CA MET A 73 5.13 3.23 14.01
C MET A 73 3.88 4.01 13.60
N VAL A 74 3.94 5.35 13.54
CA VAL A 74 2.82 6.19 13.11
C VAL A 74 2.40 5.85 11.68
N ILE A 75 3.35 5.73 10.74
CA ILE A 75 3.03 5.35 9.35
C ILE A 75 2.38 3.96 9.30
N LYS A 76 2.94 2.99 10.03
CA LYS A 76 2.38 1.63 10.09
C LYS A 76 0.98 1.62 10.67
N ASP A 77 0.74 2.39 11.72
CA ASP A 77 -0.57 2.48 12.37
C ASP A 77 -1.61 3.15 11.45
N SER A 78 -1.21 4.22 10.74
CA SER A 78 -2.05 4.86 9.72
C SER A 78 -2.47 3.88 8.61
N ILE A 79 -1.56 2.99 8.16
CA ILE A 79 -1.89 1.98 7.15
C ILE A 79 -2.83 0.90 7.72
N ARG A 80 -2.72 0.57 9.02
CA ARG A 80 -3.65 -0.37 9.68
C ARG A 80 -5.05 0.21 9.84
N LEU A 81 -5.14 1.49 10.18
CA LEU A 81 -6.42 2.21 10.34
C LEU A 81 -7.05 2.54 8.98
N HIS A 82 -6.24 2.89 7.99
CA HIS A 82 -6.66 3.32 6.67
C HIS A 82 -5.87 2.56 5.58
N PRO A 83 -6.27 1.32 5.25
CA PRO A 83 -5.63 0.58 4.18
C PRO A 83 -5.89 1.27 2.84
N SER A 84 -4.84 1.82 2.20
CA SER A 84 -4.93 2.48 0.89
C SER A 84 -5.39 1.56 -0.25
N ALA A 85 -5.41 0.25 -0.02
CA ALA A 85 -6.01 -0.75 -0.90
C ALA A 85 -6.82 -1.76 -0.06
N PRO A 86 -8.13 -1.53 0.15
CA PRO A 86 -8.97 -2.43 0.96
C PRO A 86 -9.26 -3.77 0.25
N LEU A 87 -8.98 -3.87 -1.05
CA LEU A 87 -9.24 -5.06 -1.85
C LEU A 87 -8.03 -5.32 -2.73
N LEU A 88 -7.28 -6.37 -2.40
CA LEU A 88 -6.45 -7.05 -3.39
C LEU A 88 -7.34 -7.32 -4.60
N PHE A 89 -6.92 -6.89 -5.80
CA PHE A 89 -7.64 -7.14 -7.05
C PHE A 89 -8.18 -8.57 -7.03
N PRO A 90 -9.46 -8.78 -7.35
CA PRO A 90 -10.08 -10.10 -7.31
C PRO A 90 -9.20 -11.07 -8.10
N ARG A 91 -8.47 -11.92 -7.37
CA ARG A 91 -7.57 -12.89 -7.97
C ARG A 91 -8.45 -14.01 -8.52
N ASN A 92 -8.40 -14.19 -9.84
CA ASN A 92 -9.01 -15.33 -10.48
C ASN A 92 -8.19 -16.58 -10.14
N CYS A 93 -8.81 -17.56 -9.47
CA CYS A 93 -8.16 -18.82 -9.14
C CYS A 93 -7.87 -19.60 -10.44
N SER A 94 -6.60 -19.92 -10.72
CA SER A 94 -6.18 -20.70 -11.90
C SER A 94 -6.60 -22.17 -11.83
N SER A 95 -6.90 -22.67 -10.63
CA SER A 95 -7.36 -24.04 -10.36
C SER A 95 -8.62 -24.05 -9.49
N HIS A 96 -9.34 -25.18 -9.48
CA HIS A 96 -10.57 -25.32 -8.72
C HIS A 96 -10.28 -25.41 -7.21
N CYS A 97 -10.40 -24.29 -6.50
CA CYS A 97 -10.35 -24.26 -5.04
C CYS A 97 -11.78 -24.18 -4.48
N GLN A 98 -12.10 -25.03 -3.49
CA GLN A 98 -13.31 -24.91 -2.67
C GLN A 98 -12.88 -24.31 -1.33
N ILE A 99 -13.23 -23.05 -1.09
CA ILE A 99 -13.08 -22.47 0.25
C ILE A 99 -14.38 -22.72 1.01
N GLY A 100 -14.25 -23.35 2.18
CA GLY A 100 -15.36 -23.71 3.05
C GLY A 100 -16.15 -22.51 3.53
N ARG A 101 -17.24 -22.20 2.82
CA ARG A 101 -18.54 -21.76 3.35
C ARG A 101 -19.54 -21.80 2.20
N ALA A 102 -20.59 -22.60 2.36
CA ALA A 102 -21.72 -22.59 1.44
C ALA A 102 -22.35 -21.19 1.47
N ALA A 103 -22.16 -20.42 0.40
CA ALA A 103 -22.96 -19.23 0.15
C ALA A 103 -24.41 -19.68 -0.11
N PRO A 104 -25.43 -19.06 0.52
CA PRO A 104 -26.82 -19.39 0.23
C PRO A 104 -27.09 -19.10 -1.25
N LYS A 105 -27.38 -20.16 -2.01
CA LYS A 105 -27.81 -20.08 -3.40
C LYS A 105 -29.20 -19.43 -3.40
N ASN A 106 -29.30 -18.10 -3.51
CA ASN A 106 -30.50 -17.36 -3.93
C ASN A 106 -30.22 -15.85 -4.10
N LEU A 107 -29.25 -15.49 -4.94
CA LEU A 107 -29.25 -14.16 -5.56
C LEU A 107 -29.09 -14.34 -7.06
N GLY A 108 -30.24 -14.50 -7.73
CA GLY A 108 -30.32 -14.43 -9.18
C GLY A 108 -29.96 -13.02 -9.66
N ALA A 109 -29.41 -12.96 -10.88
CA ALA A 109 -29.04 -11.77 -11.64
C ALA A 109 -27.66 -11.15 -11.34
N LEU A 110 -26.60 -11.79 -11.85
CA LEU A 110 -25.60 -11.17 -12.76
C LEU A 110 -24.61 -12.26 -13.18
N GLY A 111 -24.65 -12.64 -14.46
CA GLY A 111 -23.89 -13.73 -15.05
C GLY A 111 -22.39 -13.44 -15.17
N GLY A 112 -21.69 -13.50 -14.04
CA GLY A 112 -20.23 -13.57 -13.99
C GLY A 112 -19.82 -14.22 -12.68
N LYS A 113 -19.45 -15.51 -12.70
CA LYS A 113 -18.90 -16.19 -11.52
C LYS A 113 -17.56 -15.55 -11.13
N VAL A 114 -17.59 -14.55 -10.26
CA VAL A 114 -16.38 -14.03 -9.62
C VAL A 114 -15.95 -15.08 -8.58
N LYS A 115 -15.01 -15.95 -8.97
CA LYS A 115 -14.31 -16.86 -8.05
C LYS A 115 -13.35 -16.02 -7.22
N ILE A 116 -13.77 -15.66 -6.01
CA ILE A 116 -12.94 -14.92 -5.05
C ILE A 116 -12.19 -15.97 -4.20
N CYS A 117 -10.86 -16.06 -4.36
CA CYS A 117 -10.00 -16.81 -3.46
C CYS A 117 -9.66 -15.94 -2.23
N PRO A 118 -10.05 -16.28 -0.99
CA PRO A 118 -9.47 -15.72 0.21
C PRO A 118 -8.15 -16.44 0.50
N THR A 119 -7.03 -15.75 0.29
CA THR A 119 -5.75 -16.15 0.90
C THR A 119 -5.41 -15.10 1.94
N VAL A 120 -5.68 -15.44 3.19
CA VAL A 120 -5.13 -14.81 4.38
C VAL A 120 -3.68 -15.27 4.55
N ASP A 121 -2.79 -14.94 3.61
CA ASP A 121 -1.36 -15.25 3.74
C ASP A 121 -0.53 -14.11 3.12
N PHE A 122 -0.52 -12.95 3.80
CA PHE A 122 0.50 -11.92 3.55
C PHE A 122 1.35 -11.64 4.79
N LEU A 123 1.26 -12.49 5.81
CA LEU A 123 2.15 -12.44 6.98
C LEU A 123 2.44 -13.85 7.52
N SER A 124 3.17 -14.64 6.74
CA SER A 124 4.17 -15.60 7.25
C SER A 124 5.25 -15.83 6.20
#